data_AF-A0A015TWQ0-F1
#
_entry.id   AF-A0A015TWQ0-F1
#
_cell.length_a   1.000
_cell.length_b   1.000
_cell.length_c   1.000
_cell.angle_alpha   90.00
_cell.angle_beta   90.00
_cell.angle_gamma   90.00
#
_symmetry.space_group_name_H-M   'P 1'
#
loop_
_entity.id
_entity.type
_entity.pdbx_description
1 polymer ?
#
loop_
_entity_poly.entity_id
_entity_poly.type
_entity_poly.pdbx_seq_one_letter_code
_entity_poly.pdbx_strand_id
1 'polypeptide(L)'
;MDGLSNDETVTLIKEYEPLLQGRLKWISEKDKGLYDAMNKGIRMSTGDIVGIINSDDFYHRGDVLEKVAESFEVGETEAIYGDVRFVNPDNLDRTVRYYSSKRFVPSLFRFGFMPAHPTFFTYRKYFDQFGYYKTNYKIAADYELLVRFLYVHRLKSKYLPLDFMKMRTGGASTASIKSNILLNEEIVRACKENGIWTCYPLLLLKYLVKVFELIFIKK
;
A
#
# COMPACT_ATOMS: atom_id res chain seq x y z
N MET A 1 12.51 4.65 7.72
CA MET A 1 12.55 6.10 7.99
C MET A 1 11.92 6.31 9.34
N ASP A 2 12.61 7.01 10.23
CA ASP A 2 12.06 7.42 11.52
C ASP A 2 11.76 8.93 11.49
N GLY A 3 10.56 9.31 11.92
CA GLY A 3 10.05 10.68 11.83
C GLY A 3 10.39 11.58 13.02
N LEU A 4 11.52 11.31 13.70
CA LEU A 4 11.84 11.77 15.07
C LEU A 4 10.86 11.23 16.11
N SER A 5 10.78 9.90 16.22
CA SER A 5 9.95 9.28 17.25
C SER A 5 10.43 9.66 18.66
N ASN A 6 9.47 9.89 19.56
CA ASN A 6 9.74 10.25 20.96
C ASN A 6 9.73 9.03 21.91
N ASP A 7 9.57 7.84 21.35
CA ASP A 7 9.58 6.57 22.08
C ASP A 7 10.90 5.81 21.81
N GLU A 8 10.92 4.52 22.13
CA GLU A 8 12.11 3.67 22.02
C GLU A 8 12.42 3.22 20.57
N THR A 9 11.72 3.74 19.55
CA THR A 9 11.88 3.33 18.15
C THR A 9 13.34 3.39 17.68
N VAL A 10 14.04 4.51 17.92
CA VAL A 10 15.44 4.66 17.50
C VAL A 10 16.37 3.72 18.25
N THR A 11 16.09 3.47 19.53
CA THR A 11 16.87 2.52 20.36
C THR A 11 16.73 1.10 19.80
N LEU A 12 15.50 0.67 19.51
CA LEU A 12 15.24 -0.63 18.89
C LEU A 12 15.92 -0.76 17.52
N ILE A 13 15.82 0.26 16.65
CA ILE A 13 16.47 0.22 15.34
C ILE A 13 17.99 -0.04 15.46
N LYS A 14 18.66 0.63 16.40
CA LYS A 14 20.10 0.45 16.65
C LYS A 14 20.44 -0.93 17.20
N GLU A 15 19.55 -1.56 17.97
CA GLU A 15 19.74 -2.92 18.47
C GLU A 15 19.68 -3.95 17.33
N TYR A 16 18.77 -3.77 16.36
CA TYR A 16 18.61 -4.68 15.22
C TYR A 16 19.60 -4.43 14.07
N GLU A 17 20.17 -3.23 13.96
CA GLU A 17 21.08 -2.85 12.88
C GLU A 17 22.27 -3.83 12.70
N PRO A 18 22.99 -4.26 13.76
CA PRO A 18 24.07 -5.25 13.64
C PRO A 18 23.58 -6.62 13.14
N LEU A 19 22.36 -7.03 13.51
CA LEU A 19 21.78 -8.34 13.12
C LEU A 19 21.48 -8.41 11.62
N LEU A 20 21.26 -7.26 10.98
CA LEU A 20 20.90 -7.19 9.57
C LEU A 20 22.11 -7.03 8.64
N GLN A 21 23.33 -7.02 9.18
CA GLN A 21 24.59 -7.09 8.41
C GLN A 21 24.68 -6.04 7.30
N GLY A 22 24.32 -4.79 7.61
CA GLY A 22 24.36 -3.67 6.66
C GLY A 22 23.20 -3.63 5.66
N ARG A 23 22.24 -4.56 5.72
CA ARG A 23 21.01 -4.52 4.92
C ARG A 23 19.99 -3.52 5.45
N LEU A 24 20.08 -3.14 6.72
CA LEU A 24 19.27 -2.07 7.31
C LEU A 24 19.93 -0.72 7.04
N LYS A 25 19.19 0.18 6.38
CA LYS A 25 19.55 1.59 6.27
C LYS A 25 18.39 2.42 6.79
N TRP A 26 18.68 3.38 7.65
CA TRP A 26 17.68 4.23 8.27
C TRP A 26 18.24 5.62 8.52
N ILE A 27 17.33 6.60 8.60
CA ILE A 27 17.58 7.97 9.02
C ILE A 27 16.44 8.33 9.96
N SER A 28 16.76 9.09 11.00
CA SER A 28 15.79 9.75 11.89
C SER A 28 15.84 11.25 11.67
N GLU A 29 14.77 11.80 11.10
CA GLU A 29 14.65 13.23 10.84
C GLU A 29 13.18 13.64 10.73
N LYS A 30 12.90 14.94 10.82
CA LYS A 30 11.53 15.43 10.74
C LYS A 30 10.97 15.21 9.33
N ASP A 31 9.83 14.55 9.24
CA ASP A 31 9.08 14.39 8.00
C ASP A 31 8.00 15.46 7.83
N LYS A 32 7.67 15.79 6.58
CA LYS A 32 6.53 16.66 6.25
C LYS A 32 5.20 15.90 6.15
N GLY A 33 5.20 14.63 6.56
CA GLY A 33 4.05 13.71 6.52
C GLY A 33 4.47 12.31 6.07
N LEU A 34 3.54 11.37 6.15
CA LEU A 34 3.76 9.95 5.82
C LEU A 34 4.41 9.72 4.45
N TYR A 35 3.89 10.41 3.43
CA TYR A 35 4.38 10.24 2.06
C TYR A 35 5.76 10.88 1.82
N ASP A 36 6.15 11.87 2.63
CA ASP A 36 7.51 12.40 2.62
C ASP A 36 8.50 11.33 3.12
N ALA A 37 8.16 10.68 4.24
CA ALA A 37 8.91 9.55 4.79
C ALA A 37 9.03 8.39 3.78
N MET A 38 7.92 7.98 3.16
CA MET A 38 7.92 6.94 2.12
C MET A 38 8.87 7.32 0.96
N ASN A 39 8.79 8.56 0.47
CA ASN A 39 9.62 9.01 -0.63
C ASN A 39 11.11 9.03 -0.29
N LYS A 40 11.48 9.45 0.94
CA LYS A 40 12.87 9.37 1.41
C LYS A 40 13.36 7.94 1.46
N GLY A 41 12.54 7.02 1.99
CA GLY A 41 12.85 5.58 2.02
C GLY A 41 13.08 5.00 0.62
N ILE A 42 12.24 5.33 -0.36
CA ILE A 42 12.41 4.87 -1.75
C ILE A 42 13.72 5.39 -2.33
N ARG A 43 14.07 6.68 -2.11
CA ARG A 43 15.32 7.26 -2.63
C ARG A 43 16.57 6.66 -2.00
N MET A 44 16.48 6.22 -0.75
CA MET A 44 17.58 5.53 -0.06
C MET A 44 17.72 4.06 -0.45
N SER A 45 16.66 3.46 -1.00
CA SER A 45 16.67 2.06 -1.40
C SER A 45 17.64 1.82 -2.56
N THR A 46 18.36 0.70 -2.50
CA THR A 46 19.35 0.32 -3.53
C THR A 46 18.90 -0.87 -4.38
N GLY A 47 17.81 -1.53 -4.01
CA GLY A 47 17.27 -2.66 -4.77
C GLY A 47 16.56 -2.23 -6.05
N ASP A 48 16.46 -3.14 -7.00
CA ASP A 48 15.75 -2.91 -8.25
C ASP A 48 14.23 -2.93 -8.08
N ILE A 49 13.73 -3.76 -7.16
CA ILE A 49 12.32 -3.90 -6.82
C ILE A 49 12.08 -3.22 -5.47
N VAL A 50 11.02 -2.41 -5.40
CA VAL A 50 10.63 -1.65 -4.22
C VAL A 50 9.21 -2.01 -3.85
N GLY A 51 8.99 -2.30 -2.57
CA GLY A 51 7.69 -2.35 -1.91
C GLY A 51 7.70 -1.44 -0.68
N ILE A 52 6.52 -1.07 -0.20
CA ILE A 52 6.36 -0.20 0.96
C ILE A 52 5.58 -0.95 2.05
N ILE A 53 6.13 -0.93 3.26
CA ILE A 53 5.48 -1.45 4.46
C ILE A 53 5.45 -0.35 5.51
N ASN A 54 4.31 -0.20 6.21
CA ASN A 54 4.20 0.72 7.33
C ASN A 54 4.80 0.09 8.59
N SER A 55 5.17 0.90 9.58
CA SER A 55 5.85 0.43 10.81
C SER A 55 4.99 -0.47 11.70
N ASP A 56 3.67 -0.46 11.52
CA ASP A 56 2.69 -1.27 12.27
C ASP A 56 2.20 -2.52 11.50
N ASP A 57 2.67 -2.71 10.27
CA ASP A 57 2.34 -3.83 9.40
C ASP A 57 3.50 -4.84 9.33
N PHE A 58 3.20 -6.10 9.03
CA PHE A 58 4.22 -7.16 8.93
C PHE A 58 3.84 -8.22 7.90
N TYR A 59 4.86 -8.87 7.31
CA TYR A 59 4.63 -9.96 6.37
C TYR A 59 3.94 -11.15 7.05
N HIS A 60 2.95 -11.73 6.37
CA HIS A 60 2.21 -12.87 6.88
C HIS A 60 3.02 -14.16 6.83
N ARG A 61 3.93 -14.29 5.85
CA ARG A 61 4.74 -15.49 5.61
C ARG A 61 6.21 -15.10 5.41
N GLY A 62 7.13 -16.03 5.71
CA GLY A 62 8.56 -15.83 5.53
C GLY A 62 9.03 -15.88 4.07
N ASP A 63 8.23 -16.44 3.16
CA ASP A 63 8.55 -16.64 1.74
C ASP A 63 8.00 -15.54 0.81
N VAL A 64 7.35 -14.50 1.35
CA VAL A 64 6.69 -13.46 0.52
C VAL A 64 7.70 -12.77 -0.40
N LEU A 65 8.85 -12.33 0.13
CA LEU A 65 9.85 -11.60 -0.65
C LEU A 65 10.52 -12.48 -1.71
N GLU A 66 10.72 -13.77 -1.41
CA GLU A 66 11.23 -14.75 -2.37
C GLU A 66 10.25 -14.92 -3.54
N LYS A 67 8.95 -15.13 -3.25
CA LYS A 67 7.90 -15.28 -4.27
C LYS A 67 7.71 -14.02 -5.11
N VAL A 68 7.88 -12.85 -4.51
CA VAL A 68 7.90 -11.57 -5.24
C VAL A 68 9.08 -11.54 -6.20
N ALA A 69 10.31 -11.80 -5.73
CA ALA A 69 11.51 -11.80 -6.56
C ALA A 69 11.40 -12.78 -7.74
N GLU A 70 11.04 -14.05 -7.48
CA GLU A 70 10.79 -15.07 -8.51
C GLU A 70 9.80 -14.59 -9.59
N SER A 71 8.77 -13.85 -9.18
CA SER A 71 7.73 -13.38 -10.10
C SER A 71 8.17 -12.24 -11.03
N PHE A 72 9.25 -11.53 -10.68
CA PHE A 72 9.90 -10.55 -11.55
C PHE A 72 10.93 -11.19 -12.49
N GLU A 73 11.53 -12.33 -12.12
CA GLU A 73 12.48 -13.06 -12.98
C GLU A 73 11.81 -13.74 -14.18
N VAL A 74 10.58 -14.23 -14.01
CA VAL A 74 9.92 -15.16 -14.95
C VAL A 74 9.19 -14.46 -16.12
N GLY A 75 9.45 -13.19 -16.42
CA GLY A 75 8.91 -12.57 -17.64
C GLY A 75 8.83 -11.04 -17.64
N GLU A 76 7.85 -10.50 -18.35
CA GLU A 76 7.63 -9.06 -18.53
C GLU A 76 6.86 -8.40 -17.37
N THR A 77 6.89 -8.99 -16.17
CA THR A 77 6.18 -8.44 -14.99
C THR A 77 6.84 -7.13 -14.57
N GLU A 78 6.04 -6.07 -14.48
CA GLU A 78 6.51 -4.73 -14.09
C GLU A 78 5.99 -4.31 -12.71
N ALA A 79 4.91 -4.92 -12.25
CA ALA A 79 4.35 -4.70 -10.93
C ALA A 79 3.69 -5.96 -10.37
N ILE A 80 3.65 -6.08 -9.06
CA ILE A 80 3.03 -7.18 -8.34
C ILE A 80 2.16 -6.63 -7.22
N TYR A 81 1.04 -7.28 -6.95
CA TYR A 81 0.25 -7.09 -5.75
C TYR A 81 -0.40 -8.40 -5.32
N GLY A 82 -0.77 -8.50 -4.05
CA GLY A 82 -1.38 -9.67 -3.44
C GLY A 82 -2.52 -9.31 -2.51
N ASP A 83 -2.73 -10.15 -1.50
CA ASP A 83 -3.84 -10.05 -0.56
C ASP A 83 -3.37 -9.62 0.83
N VAL A 84 -4.30 -9.08 1.63
CA VAL A 84 -4.04 -8.59 2.98
C VAL A 84 -5.00 -9.21 3.98
N ARG A 85 -4.47 -9.57 5.16
CA ARG A 85 -5.26 -9.96 6.33
C ARG A 85 -5.27 -8.82 7.34
N PHE A 86 -6.46 -8.35 7.70
CA PHE A 86 -6.62 -7.50 8.87
C PHE A 86 -6.73 -8.40 10.10
N VAL A 87 -5.92 -8.13 11.11
CA VAL A 87 -5.83 -8.92 12.34
C VAL A 87 -6.25 -8.11 13.57
N ASN A 88 -6.73 -8.82 14.58
CA ASN A 88 -7.07 -8.20 15.87
C ASN A 88 -5.77 -7.77 16.59
N PRO A 89 -5.68 -6.55 17.15
CA PRO A 89 -4.49 -6.08 17.85
C PRO A 89 -4.08 -6.92 19.07
N ASP A 90 -5.06 -7.52 19.76
CA ASP A 90 -4.89 -8.37 20.94
C ASP A 90 -4.59 -9.83 20.58
N ASN A 91 -4.90 -10.25 19.35
CA ASN A 91 -4.58 -11.58 18.84
C ASN A 91 -4.26 -11.52 17.34
N LEU A 92 -2.95 -11.49 17.04
CA LEU A 92 -2.42 -11.36 15.68
C LEU A 92 -2.67 -12.56 14.77
N ASP A 93 -3.14 -13.68 15.30
CA ASP A 93 -3.53 -14.86 14.52
C ASP A 93 -5.01 -14.86 14.15
N ARG A 94 -5.80 -14.03 14.84
CA ARG A 94 -7.20 -13.84 14.52
C ARG A 94 -7.36 -12.85 13.37
N THR A 95 -7.60 -13.38 12.16
CA THR A 95 -8.05 -12.56 11.02
C THR A 95 -9.48 -12.07 11.28
N VAL A 96 -9.69 -10.75 11.22
CA VAL A 96 -11.01 -10.11 11.37
C VAL A 96 -11.58 -9.62 10.04
N ARG A 97 -10.72 -9.40 9.04
CA ARG A 97 -11.15 -9.08 7.68
C ARG A 97 -10.10 -9.55 6.67
N TYR A 98 -10.57 -10.04 5.53
CA TYR A 98 -9.75 -10.37 4.39
C TYR A 98 -9.94 -9.35 3.28
N TYR A 99 -8.86 -8.95 2.61
CA TYR A 99 -8.92 -8.07 1.45
C TYR A 99 -8.15 -8.69 0.29
N SER A 100 -8.91 -9.13 -0.72
CA SER A 100 -8.36 -9.76 -1.91
C SER A 100 -8.28 -8.82 -3.10
N SER A 101 -7.13 -8.78 -3.75
CA SER A 101 -6.86 -8.06 -4.99
C SER A 101 -7.14 -8.90 -6.24
N LYS A 102 -7.59 -10.16 -6.10
CA LYS A 102 -7.79 -11.12 -7.21
C LYS A 102 -8.65 -10.59 -8.35
N ARG A 103 -9.70 -9.82 -8.03
CA ARG A 103 -10.68 -9.29 -9.00
C ARG A 103 -10.33 -7.88 -9.49
N PHE A 104 -9.17 -7.35 -9.11
CA PHE A 104 -8.79 -6.01 -9.51
C PHE A 104 -8.53 -5.94 -11.02
N VAL A 105 -9.11 -4.92 -11.65
CA VAL A 105 -8.75 -4.45 -12.99
C VAL A 105 -8.70 -2.91 -12.97
N PRO A 106 -7.83 -2.26 -13.77
CA PRO A 106 -7.64 -0.80 -13.70
C PRO A 106 -8.91 0.04 -13.88
N SER A 107 -9.93 -0.44 -14.62
CA SER A 107 -11.21 0.28 -14.76
C SER A 107 -11.96 0.45 -13.42
N LEU A 108 -11.65 -0.35 -12.40
CA LEU A 108 -12.26 -0.25 -11.08
C LEU A 108 -11.79 0.97 -10.27
N PHE A 109 -10.68 1.62 -10.65
CA PHE A 109 -10.30 2.91 -10.05
C PHE A 109 -11.41 3.97 -10.23
N ARG A 110 -12.20 3.90 -11.29
CA ARG A 110 -13.35 4.82 -11.44
C ARG A 110 -14.34 4.73 -10.27
N PHE A 111 -14.42 3.59 -9.60
CA PHE A 111 -15.33 3.33 -8.49
C PHE A 111 -14.63 3.35 -7.11
N GLY A 112 -13.37 3.79 -7.05
CA GLY A 112 -12.62 3.89 -5.79
C GLY A 112 -12.08 2.57 -5.27
N PHE A 113 -11.95 1.55 -6.11
CA PHE A 113 -11.24 0.31 -5.78
C PHE A 113 -9.81 0.36 -6.29
N MET A 114 -8.90 -0.24 -5.53
CA MET A 114 -7.49 -0.43 -5.89
C MET A 114 -7.01 -1.77 -5.33
N PRO A 115 -5.95 -2.40 -5.88
CA PRO A 115 -5.35 -3.54 -5.20
C PRO A 115 -4.82 -3.09 -3.82
N ALA A 116 -4.53 -4.05 -2.95
CA ALA A 116 -3.98 -3.77 -1.64
C ALA A 116 -2.62 -3.08 -1.75
N HIS A 117 -2.59 -1.75 -1.63
CA HIS A 117 -1.39 -0.93 -1.77
C HIS A 117 -0.18 -1.43 -0.94
N PRO A 118 -0.34 -1.88 0.32
CA PRO A 118 0.80 -2.36 1.10
C PRO A 118 1.47 -3.61 0.50
N THR A 119 0.79 -4.31 -0.41
CA THR A 119 1.32 -5.48 -1.12
C THR A 119 1.92 -5.14 -2.48
N PHE A 120 1.93 -3.86 -2.86
CA PHE A 120 2.37 -3.42 -4.16
C PHE A 120 3.90 -3.36 -4.25
N PHE A 121 4.46 -4.12 -5.18
CA PHE A 121 5.88 -4.10 -5.54
C PHE A 121 6.06 -3.69 -6.99
N THR A 122 7.04 -2.87 -7.29
CA THR A 122 7.38 -2.49 -8.67
C THR A 122 8.85 -2.08 -8.76
N TYR A 123 9.36 -1.90 -9.98
CA TYR A 123 10.75 -1.48 -10.15
C TYR A 123 10.97 -0.04 -9.65
N ARG A 124 12.09 0.19 -8.96
CA ARG A 124 12.54 1.51 -8.48
C ARG A 124 12.55 2.55 -9.59
N LYS A 125 12.98 2.15 -10.80
CA LYS A 125 13.03 3.01 -11.99
C LYS A 125 11.69 3.67 -12.32
N TYR A 126 10.56 3.06 -11.99
CA TYR A 126 9.24 3.65 -12.27
C TYR A 126 8.88 4.77 -11.31
N PHE A 127 9.42 4.77 -10.07
CA PHE A 127 9.31 5.94 -9.19
C PHE A 127 10.12 7.13 -9.75
N ASP A 128 11.29 6.87 -10.32
CA ASP A 128 12.12 7.90 -10.96
C ASP A 128 11.47 8.44 -12.25
N GLN A 129 10.89 7.56 -13.07
CA GLN A 129 10.30 7.92 -14.37
C GLN A 129 8.92 8.55 -14.25
N PHE A 130 8.04 7.96 -13.45
CA PHE A 130 6.64 8.36 -13.38
C PHE A 130 6.37 9.31 -12.22
N GLY A 131 7.28 9.36 -11.24
CA GLY A 131 7.22 10.20 -10.05
C GLY A 131 6.93 9.42 -8.76
N TYR A 132 7.33 10.01 -7.64
CA TYR A 132 7.16 9.49 -6.29
C TYR A 132 5.73 9.74 -5.75
N TYR A 133 5.45 9.40 -4.48
CA TYR A 133 4.16 9.75 -3.85
C TYR A 133 3.99 11.26 -3.79
N LYS A 134 2.79 11.75 -4.09
CA LYS A 134 2.47 13.18 -3.95
C LYS A 134 2.27 13.54 -2.47
N THR A 135 3.14 14.40 -1.94
CA THR A 135 3.14 14.79 -0.51
C THR A 135 2.04 15.78 -0.13
N ASN A 136 1.31 16.32 -1.10
CA ASN A 136 0.15 17.20 -0.89
C ASN A 136 -1.19 16.44 -0.84
N TYR A 137 -1.14 15.12 -0.67
CA TYR A 137 -2.24 14.25 -0.26
C TYR A 137 -2.08 13.92 1.21
N LYS A 138 -3.18 13.81 1.93
CA LYS A 138 -3.20 13.49 3.36
C LYS A 138 -3.42 12.00 3.61
N ILE A 139 -4.20 11.33 2.76
CA ILE A 139 -4.66 9.95 3.05
C ILE A 139 -4.79 9.04 1.83
N ALA A 140 -4.80 9.60 0.61
CA ALA A 140 -5.00 8.82 -0.62
C ALA A 140 -3.86 8.94 -1.65
N ALA A 141 -2.62 9.24 -1.23
CA ALA A 141 -1.50 9.31 -2.18
C ALA A 141 -1.08 7.93 -2.70
N ASP A 142 -1.33 6.88 -1.92
CA ASP A 142 -1.24 5.49 -2.34
C ASP A 142 -2.19 5.20 -3.51
N TYR A 143 -3.44 5.64 -3.38
CA TYR A 143 -4.43 5.53 -4.45
C TYR A 143 -3.99 6.28 -5.70
N GLU A 144 -3.51 7.51 -5.56
CA GLU A 144 -2.98 8.31 -6.68
C GLU A 144 -1.81 7.61 -7.38
N LEU A 145 -0.85 7.09 -6.62
CA LEU A 145 0.31 6.39 -7.16
C LEU A 145 -0.12 5.16 -7.96
N LEU A 146 -1.05 4.36 -7.43
CA LEU A 146 -1.53 3.16 -8.09
C LEU A 146 -2.33 3.49 -9.36
N VAL A 147 -3.13 4.55 -9.36
CA VAL A 147 -3.79 5.06 -10.58
C VAL A 147 -2.74 5.42 -11.63
N ARG A 148 -1.73 6.20 -11.25
CA ARG A 148 -0.67 6.62 -12.17
C ARG A 148 0.10 5.43 -12.74
N PHE A 149 0.51 4.48 -11.90
CA PHE A 149 1.30 3.33 -12.36
C PHE A 149 0.47 2.30 -13.15
N LEU A 150 -0.71 1.91 -12.64
CA LEU A 150 -1.48 0.79 -13.21
C LEU A 150 -2.50 1.22 -14.27
N TYR A 151 -3.01 2.46 -14.23
CA TYR A 151 -3.99 2.95 -15.20
C TYR A 151 -3.37 3.85 -16.27
N VAL A 152 -2.57 4.84 -15.87
CA VAL A 152 -1.98 5.80 -16.80
C VAL A 152 -0.81 5.17 -17.56
N HIS A 153 0.19 4.64 -16.82
CA HIS A 153 1.37 4.01 -17.42
C HIS A 153 1.17 2.53 -17.78
N ARG A 154 0.06 1.92 -17.33
CA ARG A 154 -0.34 0.55 -17.67
C ARG A 154 0.76 -0.48 -17.46
N LEU A 155 1.47 -0.38 -16.34
CA LEU A 155 2.47 -1.38 -15.98
C LEU A 155 1.85 -2.79 -16.05
N LYS A 156 2.59 -3.73 -16.64
CA LYS A 156 2.23 -5.14 -16.71
C LYS A 156 2.20 -5.75 -15.31
N SER A 157 1.05 -5.63 -14.66
CA SER A 157 0.88 -6.05 -13.27
C SER A 157 0.41 -7.49 -13.15
N LYS A 158 0.94 -8.22 -12.18
CA LYS A 158 0.55 -9.59 -11.85
C LYS A 158 -0.01 -9.67 -10.44
N TYR A 159 -1.20 -10.27 -10.32
CA TYR A 159 -1.74 -10.68 -9.03
C TYR A 159 -1.05 -11.97 -8.57
N LEU A 160 -0.51 -11.99 -7.36
CA LEU A 160 -0.07 -13.21 -6.70
C LEU A 160 -1.10 -13.66 -5.67
N PRO A 161 -1.64 -14.90 -5.76
CA PRO A 161 -2.64 -15.44 -4.84
C PRO A 161 -2.01 -15.84 -3.50
N LEU A 162 -1.42 -14.86 -2.82
CA LEU A 162 -0.74 -15.00 -1.55
C LEU A 162 -1.19 -13.87 -0.62
N ASP A 163 -1.30 -14.21 0.65
CA ASP A 163 -1.51 -13.24 1.71
C ASP A 163 -0.16 -12.65 2.07
N PHE A 164 0.11 -11.43 1.62
CA PHE A 164 1.42 -10.81 1.79
C PHE A 164 1.57 -10.29 3.21
N MET A 165 0.57 -9.55 3.70
CA MET A 165 0.71 -8.75 4.92
C MET A 165 -0.43 -8.96 5.90
N LYS A 166 -0.09 -8.89 7.18
CA LYS A 166 -1.02 -8.72 8.30
C LYS A 166 -1.02 -7.24 8.68
N MET A 167 -2.20 -6.62 8.67
CA MET A 167 -2.43 -5.24 9.11
C MET A 167 -3.27 -5.24 10.39
N ARG A 168 -2.90 -4.43 11.38
CA ARG A 168 -3.73 -4.26 12.59
C ARG A 168 -4.96 -3.41 12.26
N THR A 169 -6.11 -3.71 12.87
CA THR A 169 -7.27 -2.81 12.76
C THR A 169 -7.05 -1.52 13.55
N GLY A 170 -7.52 -0.38 13.02
CA GLY A 170 -7.38 0.93 13.67
C GLY A 170 -6.61 1.98 12.89
N GLY A 171 -6.30 1.75 11.61
CA GLY A 171 -5.54 2.68 10.77
C GLY A 171 -6.20 4.06 10.60
N ALA A 172 -5.37 5.07 10.29
CA ALA A 172 -5.76 6.48 10.18
C ALA A 172 -6.91 6.74 9.18
N SER A 173 -7.00 5.94 8.11
CA SER A 173 -8.07 6.02 7.10
C SER A 173 -9.43 5.53 7.55
N THR A 174 -9.48 4.79 8.65
CA THR A 174 -10.71 4.31 9.28
C THR A 174 -11.04 5.03 10.58
N ALA A 175 -10.23 6.00 10.99
CA ALA A 175 -10.33 6.62 12.31
C ALA A 175 -11.58 7.49 12.51
N SER A 176 -12.16 8.07 11.46
CA SER A 176 -13.33 8.96 11.60
C SER A 176 -14.17 9.11 10.33
N ILE A 177 -15.40 9.62 10.48
CA ILE A 177 -16.26 10.03 9.35
C ILE A 177 -15.57 11.12 8.52
N LYS A 178 -14.89 12.07 9.17
CA LYS A 178 -14.12 13.12 8.49
C LYS A 178 -13.01 12.52 7.62
N SER A 179 -12.30 11.49 8.11
CA SER A 179 -11.28 10.76 7.35
C SER A 179 -11.88 10.08 6.11
N ASN A 180 -13.09 9.52 6.21
CA ASN A 180 -13.78 8.91 5.08
C ASN A 180 -14.20 9.94 4.02
N ILE A 181 -14.68 11.12 4.44
CA ILE A 181 -15.02 12.21 3.50
C ILE A 181 -13.76 12.67 2.77
N LEU A 182 -12.70 12.98 3.51
CA LEU A 182 -11.42 13.39 2.96
C LEU A 182 -10.84 12.35 2.01
N LEU A 183 -10.89 11.06 2.37
CA LEU A 183 -10.44 9.96 1.51
C LEU A 183 -11.18 9.96 0.17
N ASN A 184 -12.51 10.10 0.19
CA ASN A 184 -13.29 10.12 -1.05
C ASN A 184 -13.03 11.39 -1.88
N GLU A 185 -12.87 12.56 -1.24
CA GLU A 185 -12.46 13.79 -1.93
C GLU A 185 -11.10 13.64 -2.61
N GLU A 186 -10.11 13.07 -1.92
CA GLU A 186 -8.78 12.83 -2.48
C GLU A 186 -8.79 11.75 -3.57
N ILE A 187 -9.66 10.73 -3.49
CA ILE A 187 -9.87 9.77 -4.59
C ILE A 187 -10.44 10.47 -5.82
N VAL A 188 -11.45 11.34 -5.67
CA VAL A 188 -11.99 12.12 -6.79
C VAL A 188 -10.90 12.98 -7.41
N ARG A 189 -10.09 13.64 -6.57
CA ARG A 189 -8.94 14.43 -7.00
C ARG A 189 -7.91 13.58 -7.77
N ALA A 190 -7.50 12.43 -7.22
CA ALA A 190 -6.54 11.52 -7.86
C ALA A 190 -7.03 11.04 -9.22
N CYS A 191 -8.31 10.68 -9.34
CA CYS A 191 -8.92 10.31 -10.60
C CYS A 191 -8.91 11.49 -11.59
N LYS A 192 -9.33 12.69 -11.16
CA LYS A 192 -9.33 13.90 -12.00
C LYS A 192 -7.94 14.26 -12.51
N GLU A 193 -6.93 14.24 -11.64
CA GLU A 193 -5.53 14.54 -11.99
C GLU A 193 -4.95 13.54 -13.01
N ASN A 194 -5.49 12.32 -13.07
CA ASN A 194 -5.02 11.24 -13.94
C ASN A 194 -6.02 10.90 -15.08
N GLY A 195 -6.95 11.80 -15.40
CA GLY A 195 -7.84 11.66 -16.56
C GLY A 195 -8.97 10.63 -16.40
N ILE A 196 -9.24 10.15 -15.18
CA ILE A 196 -10.36 9.26 -14.87
C ILE A 196 -11.53 10.12 -14.39
N TRP A 197 -12.65 10.10 -15.13
CA TRP A 197 -13.88 10.69 -14.59
C TRP A 197 -14.45 9.79 -13.49
N THR A 198 -14.74 10.38 -12.33
CA THR A 198 -15.45 9.78 -11.20
C THR A 198 -16.20 10.86 -10.43
N CYS A 199 -17.08 10.48 -9.52
CA CYS A 199 -17.80 11.38 -8.63
C CYS A 199 -18.18 10.67 -7.33
N TYR A 200 -18.54 11.44 -6.30
CA TYR A 200 -18.85 10.92 -4.97
C TYR A 200 -19.90 9.79 -4.96
N PRO A 201 -21.05 9.91 -5.66
CA PRO A 201 -22.03 8.82 -5.73
C PRO A 201 -21.49 7.51 -6.31
N LEU A 202 -20.58 7.57 -7.28
CA LEU A 202 -19.95 6.37 -7.83
C LEU A 202 -19.02 5.70 -6.82
N LEU A 203 -18.30 6.49 -6.03
CA LEU A 203 -17.48 5.96 -4.96
C LEU A 203 -18.32 5.29 -3.87
N LEU A 204 -19.59 5.67 -3.70
CA LEU A 204 -20.48 5.01 -2.73
C LEU A 204 -20.83 3.57 -3.13
N LEU A 205 -20.77 3.25 -4.43
CA LEU A 205 -21.04 1.89 -4.93
C LEU A 205 -20.08 0.86 -4.32
N LYS A 206 -18.85 1.26 -3.96
CA LYS A 206 -17.90 0.34 -3.32
C LYS A 206 -18.37 -0.15 -1.95
N TYR A 207 -19.14 0.66 -1.22
CA TYR A 207 -19.72 0.25 0.06
C TYR A 207 -20.91 -0.69 -0.14
N LEU A 208 -21.70 -0.51 -1.20
CA LEU A 208 -22.75 -1.45 -1.58
C LEU A 208 -22.14 -2.82 -1.91
N VAL A 209 -21.10 -2.86 -2.75
CA VAL A 209 -20.40 -4.12 -3.08
C VAL A 209 -19.91 -4.81 -1.82
N LYS A 210 -19.32 -4.09 -0.85
CA LYS A 210 -18.91 -4.68 0.44
C LYS A 210 -20.07 -5.27 1.24
N VAL A 211 -21.23 -4.60 1.24
CA VAL A 211 -22.44 -5.13 1.91
C VAL A 211 -22.93 -6.39 1.21
N PHE A 212 -22.96 -6.40 -0.13
CA PHE A 212 -23.28 -7.60 -0.90
C PHE A 212 -22.26 -8.72 -0.63
N GLU A 213 -20.97 -8.44 -0.57
CA GLU A 213 -19.95 -9.43 -0.22
C GLU A 213 -20.18 -10.02 1.19
N LEU A 214 -20.54 -9.20 2.19
CA LEU A 214 -20.86 -9.70 3.53
C LEU A 214 -22.13 -10.55 3.59
N ILE A 215 -23.13 -10.26 2.74
CA ILE A 215 -24.40 -10.99 2.70
C ILE A 215 -24.27 -12.30 1.91
N PHE A 216 -23.54 -12.27 0.79
CA PHE A 216 -23.50 -13.38 -0.17
C PHE A 216 -22.22 -14.25 -0.06
N ILE A 217 -21.19 -13.81 0.65
CA ILE A 217 -19.96 -14.59 0.96
C ILE A 217 -20.01 -15.12 2.40
N LYS A 218 -21.20 -15.54 2.85
CA LYS A 218 -21.31 -16.55 3.92
C LYS A 218 -21.43 -17.93 3.26
N LYS A 219 -20.27 -18.54 2.95
CA LYS A 219 -20.09 -19.98 2.81
C LYS A 219 -18.65 -20.35 3.14
#